data_AF-A0A1H8U8H5-F1
#
_entry.id   AF-A0A1H8U8H5-F1
#
_cell.length_a   1.000
_cell.length_b   1.000
_cell.length_c   1.000
_cell.angle_alpha   90.00
_cell.angle_beta   90.00
_cell.angle_gamma   90.00
#
_symmetry.space_group_name_H-M   'P 1'
#
loop_
_entity.id
_entity.type
_entity.pdbx_description
1 polymer ?
#
loop_
_entity_poly.entity_id
_entity_poly.type
_entity_poly.pdbx_seq_one_letter_code
_entity_poly.pdbx_strand_id
1 'polypeptide(L)'
;MWHPSTPLERELYRVFRLSSAGSAVTIISFVGYLCIGSALHIARVYTPSFPLMSFSDPVFTILCFLTGGLICLLSGSLTCLTLLVSVKDANAEFVLLTSLIAFGFGAATVRITVNPILAWLAALRPV
;
A
#
# COMPACT_ATOMS: atom_id res chain seq x y z
N MET A 1 3.01 12.31 25.19
CA MET A 1 3.02 10.84 25.34
C MET A 1 1.56 10.40 25.37
N TRP A 2 1.09 9.76 24.30
CA TRP A 2 -0.34 9.53 24.05
C TRP A 2 -0.77 8.21 24.71
N HIS A 3 -1.77 8.22 25.59
CA HIS A 3 -2.29 7.01 26.26
C HIS A 3 -3.68 6.68 25.70
N PRO A 4 -3.84 5.58 24.93
CA PRO A 4 -5.14 5.20 24.37
C PRO A 4 -6.10 4.77 25.48
N SER A 5 -7.30 5.33 25.45
CA SER A 5 -8.29 5.26 26.53
C SER A 5 -9.38 4.22 26.28
N THR A 6 -9.63 3.86 25.01
CA THR A 6 -10.67 2.88 24.63
C THR A 6 -10.08 1.64 23.94
N PRO A 7 -10.75 0.46 24.02
CA PRO A 7 -10.29 -0.76 23.33
C PRO A 7 -10.19 -0.58 21.81
N LEU A 8 -11.05 0.28 21.23
CA LEU A 8 -11.12 0.55 19.80
C LEU A 8 -9.91 1.38 19.32
N GLU A 9 -9.48 2.38 20.09
CA GLU A 9 -8.24 3.13 19.83
C GLU A 9 -7.00 2.24 19.86
N ARG A 10 -6.96 1.27 20.78
CA ARG A 10 -5.82 0.35 20.91
C ARG A 10 -5.68 -0.55 19.68
N GLU A 11 -6.79 -1.06 19.15
CA GLU A 11 -6.79 -1.86 17.93
C GLU A 11 -6.46 -1.02 16.70
N LEU A 12 -7.01 0.18 16.57
CA LEU A 12 -6.65 1.13 15.50
C LEU A 12 -5.15 1.46 15.53
N TYR A 13 -4.57 1.67 16.71
CA TYR A 13 -3.14 1.93 16.84
C TYR A 13 -2.28 0.73 16.44
N ARG A 14 -2.71 -0.50 16.77
CA ARG A 14 -2.04 -1.73 16.31
C ARG A 14 -2.08 -1.86 14.79
N VAL A 15 -3.25 -1.64 14.19
CA VAL A 15 -3.43 -1.67 12.73
C VAL A 15 -2.59 -0.59 12.06
N PHE A 16 -2.58 0.63 12.59
CA PHE A 16 -1.74 1.72 12.08
C PHE A 16 -0.26 1.36 12.12
N ARG A 17 0.24 0.83 13.24
CA ARG A 17 1.65 0.45 13.39
C ARG A 17 2.04 -0.73 12.50
N LEU A 18 1.16 -1.73 12.35
CA LEU A 18 1.39 -2.85 11.45
C LEU A 18 1.39 -2.38 9.99
N SER A 19 0.45 -1.50 9.64
CA SER A 19 0.32 -0.93 8.31
C SER A 19 1.50 -0.03 7.95
N SER A 20 2.05 0.75 8.90
CA SER A 20 3.22 1.59 8.66
C SER A 20 4.50 0.77 8.45
N ALA A 21 4.70 -0.29 9.23
CA ALA A 21 5.81 -1.22 9.00
C ALA A 21 5.65 -1.95 7.66
N GLY A 22 4.42 -2.42 7.37
CA GLY A 22 4.11 -3.06 6.10
C GLY A 22 4.35 -2.14 4.91
N SER A 23 3.90 -0.89 4.99
CA SER A 23 4.04 0.08 3.89
C SER A 23 5.49 0.41 3.61
N ALA A 24 6.32 0.56 4.65
CA ALA A 24 7.76 0.74 4.49
C ALA A 24 8.41 -0.44 3.76
N VAL A 25 8.09 -1.68 4.17
CA VAL A 25 8.61 -2.89 3.52
C VAL A 25 8.17 -2.96 2.05
N THR A 26 6.90 -2.66 1.75
CA THR A 26 6.39 -2.72 0.38
C THR A 26 6.96 -1.62 -0.50
N ILE A 27 7.17 -0.41 0.03
CA ILE A 27 7.82 0.68 -0.72
C ILE A 27 9.27 0.32 -1.01
N ILE A 28 10.01 -0.17 -0.02
CA ILE A 28 11.40 -0.61 -0.21
C ILE A 28 11.46 -1.72 -1.26
N SER A 29 10.55 -2.70 -1.19
CA SER A 29 10.48 -3.79 -2.16
C SER A 29 10.12 -3.29 -3.56
N PHE A 30 9.20 -2.33 -3.67
CA PHE A 30 8.79 -1.73 -4.94
C PHE A 30 9.94 -0.95 -5.59
N VAL A 31 10.59 -0.07 -4.83
CA VAL A 31 11.75 0.70 -5.31
C VAL A 31 12.91 -0.22 -5.63
N GLY A 32 13.17 -1.23 -4.79
CA GLY A 32 14.19 -2.24 -5.01
C GLY A 32 13.97 -3.01 -6.31
N TYR A 33 12.74 -3.48 -6.55
CA TYR A 33 12.36 -4.14 -7.81
C TYR A 33 12.62 -3.23 -9.02
N LEU A 34 12.24 -1.95 -8.95
CA LEU A 34 12.46 -1.01 -10.05
C LEU A 34 13.94 -0.71 -10.28
N CYS A 35 14.70 -0.39 -9.23
CA CYS A 35 16.11 -0.04 -9.34
C CYS A 35 16.96 -1.23 -9.78
N ILE A 36 16.80 -2.39 -9.13
CA ILE A 36 17.56 -3.60 -9.44
C ILE A 36 17.16 -4.13 -10.81
N GLY A 37 15.86 -4.20 -11.11
CA GLY A 37 15.34 -4.65 -12.40
C GLY A 37 15.83 -3.78 -13.56
N SER A 38 15.81 -2.45 -13.39
CA SER A 38 16.32 -1.51 -14.40
C SER A 38 17.84 -1.61 -14.56
N ALA A 39 18.59 -1.69 -13.46
CA ALA A 39 20.06 -1.79 -13.50
C ALA A 39 20.52 -3.08 -14.21
N LEU A 40 19.89 -4.22 -13.89
CA LEU A 40 20.20 -5.51 -14.52
C LEU A 40 19.81 -5.54 -16.00
N HIS A 41 18.72 -4.87 -16.37
CA HIS A 41 18.28 -4.75 -17.76
C HIS A 41 19.26 -3.91 -18.59
N ILE A 42 19.68 -2.75 -18.08
CA ILE A 42 20.66 -1.87 -18.75
C ILE A 42 22.03 -2.57 -18.88
N ALA A 43 22.45 -3.28 -17.84
CA ALA A 43 23.70 -4.05 -17.84
C ALA A 43 23.68 -5.28 -18.77
N ARG A 44 22.53 -5.60 -19.39
CA ARG A 44 22.30 -6.78 -20.27
C ARG A 44 22.60 -8.13 -19.60
N VAL A 45 22.70 -8.16 -18.28
CA VAL A 45 22.93 -9.38 -17.49
C VAL A 45 21.63 -10.20 -17.39
N TYR A 46 20.48 -9.52 -17.44
CA TYR A 46 19.16 -10.14 -17.32
C TYR A 46 18.18 -9.57 -18.35
N THR A 47 17.56 -10.46 -19.13
CA THR A 47 16.43 -10.12 -19.99
C THR A 47 15.13 -10.50 -19.27
N PRO A 48 14.35 -9.52 -18.78
CA PRO A 48 13.13 -9.83 -18.05
C PRO A 48 12.08 -10.46 -18.98
N SER A 49 11.36 -11.46 -18.48
CA SER A 49 10.30 -12.16 -19.24
C SER A 49 9.11 -11.25 -19.56
N PHE A 50 8.95 -10.16 -18.80
CA PHE A 50 7.94 -9.13 -18.99
C PHE A 50 8.60 -7.75 -19.04
N PRO A 51 7.99 -6.76 -19.73
CA PRO A 51 8.45 -5.39 -19.65
C PRO A 51 8.41 -4.90 -18.20
N LEU A 52 9.48 -4.24 -17.75
CA LEU A 52 9.53 -3.58 -16.45
C LEU A 52 8.33 -2.63 -16.31
N MET A 53 7.66 -2.64 -15.14
CA MET A 53 6.42 -1.89 -14.85
C MET A 53 5.16 -2.35 -15.61
N SER A 54 5.17 -3.51 -16.27
CA SER A 54 3.96 -4.02 -16.92
C SER A 54 2.98 -4.62 -15.90
N PHE A 55 1.69 -4.36 -16.08
CA PHE A 55 0.61 -5.07 -15.36
C PHE A 55 0.50 -6.55 -15.72
N SER A 56 1.25 -7.01 -16.72
CA SER A 56 1.42 -8.43 -17.01
C SER A 56 2.46 -9.10 -16.10
N ASP A 57 3.34 -8.32 -15.44
CA ASP A 57 4.28 -8.86 -14.47
C ASP A 57 3.55 -9.11 -13.13
N PRO A 58 3.48 -10.36 -12.66
CA PRO A 58 2.80 -10.70 -11.42
C PRO A 58 3.47 -10.07 -10.19
N VAL A 59 4.80 -9.95 -10.17
CA VAL A 59 5.56 -9.36 -9.06
C VAL A 59 5.24 -7.86 -8.96
N PHE A 60 5.30 -7.15 -10.08
CA PHE A 60 4.95 -5.73 -10.14
C PHE A 60 3.50 -5.49 -9.70
N THR A 61 2.57 -6.30 -10.21
CA THR A 61 1.14 -6.14 -9.93
C THR A 61 0.81 -6.44 -8.47
N ILE A 62 1.39 -7.50 -7.89
CA ILE A 62 1.23 -7.86 -6.47
C ILE A 62 1.79 -6.75 -5.57
N LEU A 63 2.98 -6.23 -5.87
CA LEU A 63 3.57 -5.13 -5.10
C LEU A 63 2.72 -3.86 -5.17
N CYS A 64 2.18 -3.50 -6.34
CA CYS A 64 1.26 -2.39 -6.50
C CYS A 64 -0.02 -2.57 -5.66
N PHE A 65 -0.61 -3.76 -5.68
CA PHE A 65 -1.81 -4.06 -4.89
C PHE A 65 -1.56 -3.99 -3.38
N LEU A 66 -0.46 -4.61 -2.91
CA LEU A 66 -0.04 -4.54 -1.51
C LEU A 66 0.18 -3.10 -1.07
N THR A 67 0.89 -2.31 -1.88
CA THR A 67 1.16 -0.90 -1.58
C THR A 67 -0.15 -0.10 -1.51
N GLY A 68 -1.05 -0.26 -2.49
CA GLY A 68 -2.35 0.41 -2.49
C GLY A 68 -3.23 0.02 -1.29
N GLY A 69 -3.27 -1.27 -0.94
CA GLY A 69 -4.02 -1.78 0.19
C GLY A 69 -3.48 -1.27 1.54
N LEU A 70 -2.16 -1.22 1.71
CA LEU A 70 -1.53 -0.69 2.91
C LEU A 70 -1.74 0.82 3.04
N ILE A 71 -1.69 1.58 1.93
CA ILE A 71 -2.02 3.01 1.94
C ILE A 71 -3.46 3.21 2.41
N CYS A 72 -4.42 2.44 1.90
CA CYS A 72 -5.81 2.48 2.37
C CYS A 72 -5.95 2.18 3.85
N LEU A 73 -5.27 1.13 4.34
CA LEU A 73 -5.33 0.75 5.76
C LEU A 73 -4.71 1.82 6.65
N LEU A 74 -3.56 2.37 6.24
CA LEU A 74 -2.86 3.43 6.97
C LEU A 74 -3.73 4.68 7.04
N SER A 75 -4.19 5.19 5.90
CA SER A 75 -4.94 6.44 5.84
C SER A 75 -6.35 6.31 6.41
N GLY A 76 -7.01 5.16 6.23
CA GLY A 76 -8.30 4.86 6.84
C GLY A 76 -8.23 4.81 8.36
N SER A 77 -7.20 4.13 8.92
CA SER A 77 -6.98 4.09 10.36
C SER A 77 -6.68 5.48 10.94
N LEU A 78 -5.91 6.30 10.22
CA LEU A 78 -5.56 7.65 10.64
C LEU A 78 -6.76 8.61 10.58
N THR A 79 -7.60 8.49 9.55
CA THR A 79 -8.87 9.24 9.44
C THR A 79 -9.81 8.87 10.58
N CYS A 80 -9.98 7.58 10.87
CA CYS A 80 -10.82 7.11 11.97
C CYS A 80 -10.32 7.58 13.34
N LEU A 81 -9.01 7.50 13.59
CA LEU A 81 -8.39 8.03 14.81
C LEU A 81 -8.62 9.54 14.94
N THR A 82 -8.41 10.30 13.87
CA THR A 82 -8.58 11.77 13.90
C THR A 82 -10.03 12.16 14.21
N LEU A 83 -11.00 11.43 13.66
CA LEU A 83 -12.43 11.62 13.94
C LEU A 83 -12.81 11.25 15.37
N LEU A 84 -12.31 10.12 15.90
CA LEU A 84 -12.62 9.65 17.25
C LEU A 84 -12.12 10.60 18.34
N VAL A 85 -10.96 11.21 18.10
CA VAL A 85 -10.32 12.09 19.07
C VAL A 85 -10.90 13.51 19.02
N SER A 86 -11.66 13.85 17.98
CA SER A 86 -12.28 15.18 17.80
C SER A 86 -11.26 16.31 17.99
N VAL A 87 -10.03 16.11 17.49
CA VAL A 87 -8.96 17.10 17.59
C VAL A 87 -9.34 18.29 16.72
N LYS A 88 -9.69 19.41 17.36
CA LYS A 88 -10.14 20.63 16.68
C LYS A 88 -8.96 21.57 16.46
N ASP A 89 -7.98 21.11 15.68
CA ASP A 89 -6.81 21.89 15.26
C ASP A 89 -6.73 21.94 13.73
N ALA A 90 -6.25 23.06 13.18
CA ALA A 90 -6.04 23.20 11.73
C ALA A 90 -5.12 22.11 11.15
N ASN A 91 -4.17 21.62 11.96
CA ASN A 91 -3.30 20.50 11.59
C ASN A 91 -4.07 19.18 11.46
N ALA A 92 -5.11 18.97 12.26
CA ALA A 92 -5.93 17.76 12.21
C ALA A 92 -6.81 17.71 10.95
N GLU A 93 -7.37 18.86 10.53
CA GLU A 93 -8.13 18.97 9.28
C GLU A 93 -7.26 18.68 8.05
N PHE A 94 -6.04 19.22 8.01
CA PHE A 94 -5.10 18.93 6.92
C PHE A 94 -4.72 17.45 6.86
N VAL A 95 -4.45 16.85 8.03
CA VAL A 95 -4.12 15.43 8.15
C VAL A 95 -5.30 14.55 7.72
N LEU A 96 -6.53 14.95 8.01
CA LEU A 96 -7.74 14.26 7.59
C LEU A 96 -7.93 14.33 6.07
N LEU A 97 -7.77 15.52 5.47
CA LEU A 97 -7.86 15.71 4.02
C LEU A 97 -6.80 14.92 3.26
N THR A 98 -5.54 15.00 3.70
CA THR A 98 -4.43 14.25 3.08
C THR A 98 -4.62 12.74 3.22
N SER A 99 -5.13 12.26 4.35
CA SER A 99 -5.47 10.85 4.55
C SER A 99 -6.59 10.41 3.61
N LEU A 100 -7.61 11.23 3.40
CA LEU A 100 -8.72 10.88 2.50
C LEU A 100 -8.28 10.83 1.03
N ILE A 101 -7.39 11.74 0.61
CA ILE A 101 -6.76 11.72 -0.71
C ILE A 101 -5.89 10.46 -0.87
N ALA A 102 -5.07 10.15 0.13
CA ALA A 102 -4.24 8.95 0.13
C ALA A 102 -5.10 7.67 0.08
N PHE A 103 -6.22 7.64 0.79
CA PHE A 103 -7.20 6.54 0.74
C PHE A 103 -7.75 6.35 -0.67
N GLY A 104 -8.19 7.44 -1.33
CA GLY A 104 -8.67 7.39 -2.71
C GLY A 104 -7.62 6.86 -3.69
N PHE A 105 -6.37 7.30 -3.55
CA PHE A 105 -5.26 6.82 -4.37
C PHE A 105 -4.97 5.33 -4.15
N GLY A 106 -4.93 4.88 -2.89
CA GLY A 106 -4.77 3.47 -2.55
C GLY A 106 -5.89 2.61 -3.12
N ALA A 107 -7.14 3.07 -3.02
CA ALA A 107 -8.32 2.35 -3.48
C ALA A 107 -8.35 2.25 -5.01
N ALA A 108 -7.98 3.32 -5.72
CA ALA A 108 -7.82 3.31 -7.16
C ALA A 108 -6.73 2.32 -7.60
N THR A 109 -5.60 2.30 -6.90
CA THR A 109 -4.49 1.37 -7.17
C THR A 109 -4.93 -0.09 -6.97
N VAL A 110 -5.63 -0.39 -5.87
CA VAL A 110 -6.21 -1.71 -5.60
C VAL A 110 -7.20 -2.10 -6.69
N ARG A 111 -8.09 -1.19 -7.11
CA ARG A 111 -9.08 -1.44 -8.16
C ARG A 111 -8.45 -1.80 -9.51
N ILE A 112 -7.34 -1.16 -9.87
CA ILE A 112 -6.65 -1.43 -11.14
C ILE A 112 -5.90 -2.77 -11.07
N THR A 113 -5.38 -3.13 -9.91
CA THR A 113 -4.51 -4.30 -9.72
C THR A 113 -5.24 -5.58 -9.32
N VAL A 114 -6.47 -5.49 -8.79
CA VAL A 114 -7.22 -6.67 -8.32
C VAL A 114 -7.53 -7.66 -9.44
N ASN A 115 -7.99 -7.18 -10.60
CA ASN A 115 -8.33 -8.04 -11.74
C ASN A 115 -7.13 -8.82 -12.29
N PRO A 116 -5.97 -8.19 -12.59
CA PRO A 116 -4.81 -8.92 -13.06
C PRO A 116 -4.26 -9.91 -12.01
N ILE A 117 -4.36 -9.60 -10.70
CA ILE A 117 -3.99 -10.56 -9.64
C ILE A 117 -4.91 -11.77 -9.62
N LEU A 118 -6.23 -11.54 -9.71
CA LEU A 118 -7.20 -12.64 -9.74
C LEU A 118 -7.02 -13.52 -10.98
N ALA A 119 -6.76 -12.93 -12.14
CA ALA A 119 -6.47 -13.67 -13.36
C ALA A 119 -5.21 -14.54 -13.21
N TRP A 120 -4.16 -14.01 -12.61
CA TRP A 120 -2.93 -14.75 -12.33
C TRP A 120 -3.15 -15.88 -11.31
N LEU A 121 -3.86 -15.62 -10.21
CA LEU A 121 -4.20 -16.63 -9.21
C LEU A 121 -5.06 -17.75 -9.79
N ALA A 122 -5.99 -17.42 -10.69
CA ALA A 122 -6.81 -18.42 -11.39
C ALA A 122 -5.96 -19.30 -12.31
N ALA A 123 -4.93 -18.75 -12.96
CA ALA A 123 -4.00 -19.49 -13.81
C ALA A 123 -3.06 -20.43 -13.02
N LEU A 124 -2.87 -20.20 -11.72
CA LEU A 124 -2.07 -21.06 -10.83
C LEU A 124 -2.82 -22.28 -10.30
N ARG A 125 -4.14 -22.33 -10.43
CA ARG A 125 -4.93 -23.45 -9.92
C ARG A 125 -4.66 -24.67 -10.82
N PRO A 126 -4.07 -25.77 -10.32
CA PRO A 126 -3.96 -26.99 -11.11
C PRO A 126 -5.37 -27.50 -11.40
N VAL A 127 -5.60 -27.88 -12.66
CA VAL A 127 -6.79 -28.64 -13.09
C VAL A 127 -6.82 -29.98 -12.40
#